data_AF-X1TYV2-F1
#
_entry.id   AF-X1TYV2-F1
#
_cell.length_a   1.000
_cell.length_b   1.000
_cell.length_c   1.000
_cell.angle_alpha   90.00
_cell.angle_beta   90.00
_cell.angle_gamma   90.00
#
_symmetry.space_group_name_H-M   'P 1'
#
loop_
_entity.id
_entity.type
_entity.pdbx_description
1 polymer ?
#
loop_
_entity_poly.entity_id
_entity_poly.type
_entity_poly.pdbx_seq_one_letter_code
_entity_poly.pdbx_strand_id
1 'polypeptide(L)'
;MTIKEKMNSINRTARFAGFLYLIMIPLGLFGIMWVSSLIVPGDAAITANNIMASESLFRLSIMSALILQTGHILLVLVLYKLLKAVNKNHASLMVIFMLVAVPIAMLNELNRFAAILLLNG
;
A
#
# COMPACT_ATOMS: atom_id res chain seq x y z
N MET A 1 36.42 -5.87 1.50
CA MET A 1 35.37 -5.19 2.29
C MET A 1 35.49 -5.66 3.74
N THR A 2 35.80 -4.77 4.66
CA THR A 2 35.99 -5.09 6.09
C THR A 2 34.64 -5.32 6.77
N ILE A 3 34.62 -6.09 7.87
CA ILE A 3 33.40 -6.41 8.65
C ILE A 3 32.62 -5.13 9.01
N LYS A 4 33.33 -4.05 9.33
CA LYS A 4 32.77 -2.73 9.67
C LYS A 4 32.00 -2.09 8.50
N GLU A 5 32.48 -2.24 7.26
CA GLU A 5 31.79 -1.72 6.08
C GLU A 5 30.51 -2.50 5.77
N LYS A 6 30.53 -3.82 5.94
CA LYS A 6 29.36 -4.69 5.77
C LYS A 6 28.27 -4.38 6.81
N MET A 7 28.66 -4.11 8.06
CA MET A 7 27.71 -3.73 9.11
C MET A 7 27.04 -2.37 8.83
N ASN A 8 27.82 -1.41 8.32
CA ASN A 8 27.33 -0.07 8.03
C ASN A 8 26.33 -0.06 6.85
N SER A 9 26.58 -0.89 5.82
CA SER A 9 25.66 -1.03 4.68
C SER A 9 24.33 -1.71 5.06
N ILE A 10 24.36 -2.70 5.97
CA ILE A 10 23.14 -3.33 6.51
C ILE A 10 22.32 -2.32 7.32
N ASN A 11 22.95 -1.56 8.21
CA ASN A 11 22.27 -0.52 9.00
C ASN A 11 21.61 0.55 8.11
N ARG A 12 22.30 1.00 7.06
CA ARG A 12 21.72 1.95 6.10
C ARG A 12 20.49 1.37 5.39
N THR A 13 20.57 0.11 4.98
CA THR A 13 19.45 -0.60 4.34
C THR A 13 18.26 -0.77 5.29
N ALA A 14 18.52 -1.12 6.56
CA ALA A 14 17.49 -1.26 7.59
C ALA A 14 16.79 0.07 7.90
N ARG A 15 17.56 1.16 8.02
CA ARG A 15 17.01 2.51 8.20
C ARG A 15 16.16 2.95 7.02
N PHE A 16 16.58 2.62 5.79
CA PHE A 16 15.79 2.91 4.60
C PHE A 16 14.48 2.10 4.55
N ALA A 17 14.51 0.81 4.92
CA ALA A 17 13.30 0.00 5.06
C ALA A 17 12.34 0.58 6.09
N GLY A 18 12.84 0.97 7.27
CA GLY A 18 12.05 1.60 8.32
C GLY A 18 11.45 2.94 7.86
N PHE A 19 12.24 3.78 7.17
CA PHE A 19 11.75 5.04 6.60
C PHE A 19 10.65 4.82 5.57
N LEU A 20 10.83 3.85 4.67
CA LEU A 20 9.82 3.49 3.67
C LEU A 20 8.55 2.96 4.33
N TYR A 21 8.66 2.20 5.42
CA TYR A 21 7.50 1.78 6.18
C TYR A 21 6.78 2.96 6.83
N LEU A 22 7.51 3.91 7.42
CA LEU A 22 6.93 5.09 8.08
C LEU A 22 6.18 6.00 7.11
N ILE A 23 6.71 6.23 5.90
CA ILE A 23 6.04 7.09 4.92
C ILE A 23 4.76 6.45 4.35
N MET A 24 4.64 5.13 4.45
CA MET A 24 3.45 4.38 4.02
C MET A 24 2.30 4.45 5.02
N ILE A 25 2.57 4.66 6.31
CA ILE A 25 1.55 4.78 7.36
C ILE A 25 0.49 5.85 7.04
N PRO A 26 0.83 7.11 6.73
CA PRO A 26 -0.19 8.13 6.46
C PRO A 26 -1.04 7.81 5.23
N LEU A 27 -0.45 7.18 4.20
CA LEU A 27 -1.19 6.74 3.01
C LEU A 27 -2.23 5.65 3.37
N GLY A 28 -1.84 4.68 4.21
CA GLY A 28 -2.77 3.66 4.70
C GLY A 28 -3.87 4.23 5.59
N LEU A 29 -3.53 5.14 6.50
CA LEU A 29 -4.49 5.82 7.38
C LEU A 29 -5.52 6.63 6.61
N PHE A 30 -5.10 7.29 5.53
CA PHE A 30 -6.01 8.03 4.65
C PHE A 30 -7.07 7.11 4.04
N GLY A 31 -6.68 5.92 3.56
CA GLY A 31 -7.61 4.93 3.02
C GLY A 31 -8.61 4.40 4.05
N ILE A 32 -8.17 4.16 5.29
CA ILE A 32 -9.03 3.59 6.35
C ILE A 32 -9.98 4.64 6.92
N MET A 33 -9.49 5.83 7.28
CA MET A 33 -10.31 6.83 7.97
C MET A 33 -11.24 7.56 7.00
N TRP A 34 -10.73 7.95 5.83
CA TRP A 34 -11.46 8.86 4.94
C TRP A 34 -12.43 8.14 4.01
N VAL A 35 -12.08 6.94 3.53
CA VAL A 35 -13.01 6.22 2.64
C VAL A 35 -14.11 5.52 3.44
N SER A 36 -13.79 5.01 4.63
CA SER A 36 -14.80 4.34 5.46
C SER A 36 -15.87 5.31 5.98
N SER A 37 -15.58 6.61 6.11
CA SER A 37 -16.59 7.60 6.50
C SER A 37 -17.60 7.92 5.40
N LEU A 38 -17.23 7.66 4.12
CA LEU A 38 -18.10 7.90 2.98
C LEU A 38 -19.08 6.74 2.73
N ILE A 39 -18.73 5.54 3.18
CA ILE A 39 -19.51 4.31 2.95
C ILE A 39 -20.46 4.10 4.14
N VAL A 40 -21.77 4.09 3.87
CA VAL A 40 -22.81 3.77 4.84
C VAL A 40 -23.28 2.33 4.59
N PRO A 41 -22.96 1.38 5.48
CA PRO A 41 -23.38 -0.01 5.31
C PRO A 41 -24.91 -0.11 5.24
N GLY A 42 -25.43 -0.75 4.19
CA GLY A 42 -26.86 -0.96 4.01
C GLY A 42 -27.62 0.18 3.32
N ASP A 43 -26.99 1.33 3.05
CA ASP A 43 -27.61 2.43 2.30
C ASP A 43 -26.71 2.89 1.14
N ALA A 44 -27.02 2.34 -0.04
CA ALA A 44 -26.30 2.65 -1.27
C ALA A 44 -26.57 4.09 -1.76
N ALA A 45 -27.75 4.64 -1.50
CA ALA A 45 -28.12 5.98 -1.97
C ALA A 45 -27.36 7.06 -1.19
N ILE A 46 -27.27 6.92 0.13
CA ILE A 46 -26.47 7.83 0.98
C ILE A 46 -24.98 7.69 0.63
N THR A 47 -24.49 6.46 0.44
CA THR A 47 -23.10 6.22 0.04
C THR A 47 -22.77 6.91 -1.30
N ALA A 48 -23.63 6.77 -2.31
CA ALA A 48 -23.49 7.44 -3.60
C ALA A 48 -23.41 8.97 -3.45
N ASN A 49 -24.33 9.56 -2.69
CA ASN A 49 -24.36 11.00 -2.44
C ASN A 49 -23.09 11.50 -1.73
N ASN A 50 -22.60 10.76 -0.73
CA ASN A 50 -21.36 11.10 -0.02
C ASN A 50 -20.14 11.05 -0.95
N ILE A 51 -20.06 10.02 -1.81
CA ILE A 51 -18.98 9.88 -2.80
C ILE A 51 -19.02 11.02 -3.81
N MET A 52 -20.19 11.36 -4.36
CA MET A 52 -20.35 12.46 -5.31
C MET A 52 -20.02 13.82 -4.68
N ALA A 53 -20.43 14.05 -3.42
CA ALA A 53 -20.09 15.27 -2.69
C ALA A 53 -18.59 15.43 -2.41
N SER A 54 -17.84 14.31 -2.38
CA SER A 54 -16.40 14.28 -2.06
C SER A 54 -15.58 13.55 -3.13
N GLU A 55 -15.96 13.67 -4.40
CA GLU A 55 -15.39 12.87 -5.49
C GLU A 55 -13.86 13.00 -5.60
N SER A 56 -13.34 14.23 -5.46
CA SER A 56 -11.89 14.50 -5.51
C SER A 56 -11.12 13.76 -4.41
N LEU A 57 -11.67 13.73 -3.18
CA LEU A 57 -11.08 13.00 -2.07
C LEU A 57 -11.13 11.48 -2.30
N PHE A 58 -12.23 10.99 -2.88
CA PHE A 58 -12.37 9.58 -3.22
C PHE A 58 -11.38 9.18 -4.33
N ARG A 59 -11.18 10.01 -5.37
CA ARG A 59 -10.13 9.82 -6.39
C ARG A 59 -8.71 9.85 -5.79
N LEU A 60 -8.45 10.79 -4.89
CA LEU A 60 -7.16 10.88 -4.18
C LEU A 60 -6.91 9.62 -3.34
N SER A 61 -7.95 9.03 -2.76
CA SER A 61 -7.82 7.79 -1.97
C SER A 61 -7.38 6.61 -2.84
N ILE A 62 -7.93 6.48 -4.05
CA ILE A 62 -7.51 5.47 -5.03
C ILE A 62 -6.04 5.67 -5.42
N MET A 63 -5.64 6.91 -5.73
CA MET A 63 -4.25 7.23 -6.05
C MET A 63 -3.30 6.90 -4.88
N SER A 64 -3.68 7.25 -3.66
CA SER A 64 -2.91 6.95 -2.46
C SER A 64 -2.74 5.45 -2.24
N ALA A 65 -3.78 4.65 -2.52
CA ALA A 65 -3.75 3.20 -2.41
C ALA A 65 -2.81 2.59 -3.46
N LEU A 66 -2.82 3.06 -4.71
CA LEU A 66 -1.89 2.59 -5.75
C LEU A 66 -0.43 2.90 -5.42
N ILE A 67 -0.16 4.10 -4.88
CA ILE A 67 1.17 4.50 -4.42
C ILE A 67 1.61 3.61 -3.24
N LEU A 68 0.72 3.37 -2.28
CA LEU A 68 0.95 2.48 -1.14
C LEU A 68 1.33 1.06 -1.60
N GLN A 69 0.59 0.50 -2.57
CA GLN A 69 0.86 -0.85 -3.08
C GLN A 69 2.18 -0.94 -3.86
N THR A 70 2.54 0.11 -4.59
CA THR A 70 3.87 0.21 -5.21
C THR A 70 4.97 0.28 -4.14
N GLY A 71 4.74 1.05 -3.07
CA GLY A 71 5.62 1.12 -1.91
C GLY A 71 5.85 -0.23 -1.24
N HIS A 72 4.82 -1.07 -1.13
CA HIS A 72 4.94 -2.42 -0.56
C HIS A 72 5.90 -3.31 -1.35
N ILE A 73 5.88 -3.25 -2.69
CA ILE A 73 6.83 -4.00 -3.53
C ILE A 73 8.26 -3.57 -3.19
N LEU A 74 8.52 -2.26 -3.18
CA LEU A 74 9.85 -1.72 -2.85
C LEU A 74 10.29 -2.14 -1.45
N LEU A 75 9.39 -2.05 -0.46
CA LEU A 75 9.66 -2.44 0.92
C LEU A 75 10.05 -3.90 1.03
N VAL A 76 9.29 -4.79 0.40
CA VAL A 76 9.53 -6.23 0.47
C VAL A 76 10.83 -6.62 -0.24
N LEU A 77 11.23 -5.91 -1.30
CA LEU A 77 12.55 -6.09 -1.93
C LEU A 77 13.71 -5.64 -1.01
N VAL A 78 13.54 -4.54 -0.28
CA VAL A 78 14.54 -4.08 0.70
C VAL A 78 14.61 -5.05 1.89
N LEU A 79 13.47 -5.50 2.40
CA LEU A 79 13.40 -6.51 3.45
C LEU A 79 14.00 -7.85 3.00
N TYR A 80 13.81 -8.27 1.75
CA TYR A 80 14.48 -9.45 1.20
C TYR A 80 16.01 -9.33 1.29
N LYS A 81 16.57 -8.17 0.95
CA LYS A 81 18.02 -7.93 1.05
C LYS A 81 18.53 -8.05 2.49
N LEU A 82 17.71 -7.67 3.48
CA LEU A 82 18.05 -7.77 4.90
C LEU A 82 17.88 -9.20 5.44
N LEU A 83 16.73 -9.82 5.19
CA LEU A 83 16.34 -11.10 5.76
C LEU A 83 16.97 -12.31 5.07
N LYS A 84 17.43 -12.18 3.82
CA LYS A 84 18.14 -13.27 3.12
C LYS A 84 19.38 -13.76 3.86
N ALA A 85 19.99 -12.91 4.69
CA ALA A 85 21.14 -13.27 5.50
C ALA A 85 20.79 -14.23 6.65
N VAL A 86 19.52 -14.23 7.09
CA VAL A 86 19.00 -15.10 8.15
C VAL A 86 18.45 -16.39 7.52
N ASN A 87 17.52 -16.28 6.58
CA ASN A 87 16.97 -17.44 5.87
C ASN A 87 16.45 -17.04 4.48
N LYS A 88 17.12 -17.53 3.43
CA LYS A 88 16.78 -17.20 2.04
C LYS A 88 15.39 -17.71 1.62
N ASN A 89 14.96 -18.87 2.11
CA ASN A 89 13.69 -19.47 1.70
C ASN A 89 12.51 -18.65 2.24
N HIS A 90 12.54 -18.32 3.53
CA HIS A 90 11.50 -17.48 4.16
C HIS A 90 11.46 -16.07 3.56
N ALA A 91 12.64 -15.48 3.33
CA ALA A 91 12.71 -14.17 2.69
C ALA A 91 12.12 -14.21 1.26
N SER A 92 12.37 -15.27 0.49
CA SER A 92 11.80 -15.42 -0.86
C SER A 92 10.28 -15.61 -0.82
N LEU A 93 9.79 -16.40 0.15
CA LEU A 93 8.36 -16.64 0.33
C LEU A 93 7.60 -15.33 0.63
N MET A 94 8.18 -14.46 1.45
CA MET A 94 7.64 -13.11 1.71
C MET A 94 7.50 -12.28 0.42
N VAL A 95 8.50 -12.32 -0.47
CA VAL A 95 8.43 -11.62 -1.76
C VAL A 95 7.33 -12.20 -2.64
N ILE A 96 7.25 -13.53 -2.74
CA ILE A 96 6.24 -14.21 -3.56
C ILE A 96 4.84 -13.85 -3.08
N PHE A 97 4.56 -13.95 -1.78
CA PHE A 97 3.25 -13.61 -1.24
C PHE A 97 2.89 -12.16 -1.47
N MET A 98 3.83 -11.22 -1.30
CA MET A 98 3.55 -9.80 -1.57
C MET A 98 3.30 -9.54 -3.06
N LEU A 99 4.07 -10.17 -3.96
CA LEU A 99 3.88 -10.03 -5.40
C LEU A 99 2.56 -10.61 -5.91
N VAL A 100 1.95 -11.55 -5.17
CA VAL A 100 0.58 -12.02 -5.44
C VAL A 100 -0.46 -11.09 -4.82
N ALA A 101 -0.25 -10.66 -3.58
CA ALA A 101 -1.20 -9.81 -2.85
C ALA A 101 -1.34 -8.40 -3.45
N VAL A 102 -0.24 -7.80 -3.92
CA VAL A 102 -0.24 -6.43 -4.46
C VAL A 102 -1.15 -6.29 -5.68
N PRO A 103 -1.03 -7.11 -6.74
CA PRO A 103 -1.93 -7.03 -7.89
C PRO A 103 -3.40 -7.23 -7.51
N ILE A 104 -3.71 -8.18 -6.62
CA ILE A 104 -5.08 -8.42 -6.15
C ILE A 104 -5.63 -7.16 -5.48
N ALA A 105 -4.85 -6.52 -4.61
CA ALA A 105 -5.23 -5.27 -3.96
C ALA A 105 -5.39 -4.11 -4.96
N MET A 106 -4.51 -4.00 -5.97
CA MET A 106 -4.63 -2.99 -7.03
C MET A 106 -5.90 -3.21 -7.88
N LEU A 107 -6.23 -4.46 -8.20
CA LEU A 107 -7.49 -4.80 -8.89
C LEU A 107 -8.72 -4.44 -8.06
N ASN A 108 -8.65 -4.52 -6.73
CA ASN A 108 -9.74 -4.06 -5.88
C ASN A 108 -9.99 -2.55 -5.99
N GLU A 109 -8.94 -1.75 -6.20
CA GLU A 109 -9.09 -0.30 -6.42
C GLU A 109 -9.77 0.02 -7.76
N LEU A 110 -9.71 -0.86 -8.77
CA LEU A 110 -10.48 -0.70 -10.00
C LEU A 110 -11.99 -0.74 -9.73
N ASN A 111 -12.46 -1.53 -8.76
CA ASN A 111 -13.88 -1.57 -8.39
C ASN A 111 -14.34 -0.21 -7.83
N ARG A 112 -13.49 0.46 -7.03
CA ARG A 112 -13.76 1.82 -6.54
C ARG A 112 -13.79 2.83 -7.68
N PHE A 113 -12.87 2.72 -8.63
CA PHE A 113 -12.89 3.58 -9.80
C PHE A 113 -14.15 3.37 -10.65
N ALA A 114 -14.56 2.12 -10.86
CA ALA A 114 -15.80 1.78 -11.56
C ALA A 114 -17.04 2.35 -10.86
N ALA A 115 -17.05 2.39 -9.52
CA ALA A 115 -18.13 3.02 -8.77
C ALA A 115 -18.26 4.51 -9.12
N ILE A 116 -17.16 5.27 -9.21
CA ILE A 116 -17.21 6.69 -9.64
C ILE A 116 -17.74 6.80 -11.07
N LEU A 117 -17.27 5.95 -11.98
CA LEU A 117 -17.68 5.98 -13.37
C LEU A 117 -19.20 5.78 -13.49
N LEU A 118 -19.75 4.79 -12.80
CA LEU A 118 -21.19 4.50 -12.78
C LEU A 118 -22.01 5.61 -12.12
N LEU A 119 -21.47 6.28 -11.11
CA LEU A 119 -22.14 7.42 -10.46
C LEU A 119 -22.17 8.68 -11.33
N ASN A 120 -21.22 8.82 -12.26
CA ASN A 120 -21.09 9.97 -13.14
C ASN A 120 -21.83 9.82 -14.49
N GLY A 121 -22.39 8.63 -14.79
CA GLY A 121 -23.18 8.36 -16.00
C GLY A 121 -22.44 7.49 -17.02
#